data_AF-A0A8H4XTW9-F1
#
_entry.id   AF-A0A8H4XTW9-F1
#
_cell.length_a   1.000
_cell.length_b   1.000
_cell.length_c   1.000
_cell.angle_alpha   90.00
_cell.angle_beta   90.00
_cell.angle_gamma   90.00
#
_symmetry.space_group_name_H-M   'P 1'
#
loop_
_entity.id
_entity.type
_entity.pdbx_description
1 polymer ?
#
loop_
_entity_poly.entity_id
_entity_poly.type
_entity_poly.pdbx_seq_one_letter_code
_entity_poly.pdbx_strand_id
1 'polypeptide(L)'
;MQSIAELATLLPSAGSFPHWATRFIDPSVGFSLAISYGYCYTIAIASEVSAAAVVVSYWTDITPAVVITVGLVLILAFNLVNVRFYGDVEVISGSIKVLCFLGLLIVAIVITAGGAPNHQTTGFRYWHNPGAWTNYNGITGSTGHFLGFLSSFVNASFSFIGVETVVIAAAEAVDPHESIPKAARRVTYRIALFYVLGALLIGMI
;
A
#
# COMPACT_ATOMS: atom_id res chain seq x y z
N MET A 1 -4.46 13.56 2.90
CA MET A 1 -3.04 13.96 3.04
C MET A 1 -2.87 15.43 3.35
N GLN A 2 -3.16 16.38 2.45
CA GLN A 2 -2.92 17.83 2.68
C GLN A 2 -3.60 18.38 3.95
N SER A 3 -4.91 18.17 4.12
CA SER A 3 -5.65 18.66 5.29
C SER A 3 -5.17 18.07 6.62
N ILE A 4 -4.72 16.82 6.58
CA ILE A 4 -4.19 16.12 7.76
C ILE A 4 -2.77 16.62 8.08
N ALA A 5 -1.96 16.91 7.06
CA ALA A 5 -0.64 17.50 7.24
C ALA A 5 -0.71 18.92 7.82
N GLU A 6 -1.70 19.73 7.42
CA GLU A 6 -1.94 21.06 8.01
C GLU A 6 -2.33 20.96 9.50
N LEU A 7 -3.18 20.01 9.87
CA LEU A 7 -3.53 19.79 11.28
C LEU A 7 -2.32 19.33 12.10
N ALA A 8 -1.47 18.48 11.53
CA ALA A 8 -0.27 17.99 12.18
C ALA A 8 0.82 19.04 12.36
N THR A 9 0.92 20.01 11.44
CA THR A 9 1.81 21.16 11.66
C THR A 9 1.24 22.14 12.66
N LEU A 10 -0.08 22.33 12.72
CA LEU A 10 -0.71 23.22 13.71
C LEU A 10 -0.62 22.66 15.14
N LEU A 11 -0.78 21.35 15.30
CA LEU A 11 -0.76 20.67 16.60
C LEU A 11 0.05 19.37 16.50
N PRO A 12 1.39 19.44 16.58
CA PRO A 12 2.25 18.26 16.65
C PRO A 12 2.08 17.60 18.02
N SER A 13 1.04 16.79 18.13
CA SER A 13 0.75 15.98 19.33
C SER A 13 1.01 14.51 19.03
N ALA A 14 1.46 13.75 20.02
CA ALA A 14 1.51 12.28 19.95
C ALA A 14 0.12 11.62 19.79
N GLY A 15 -0.97 12.40 19.85
CA GLY A 15 -2.30 11.97 19.50
C GLY A 15 -2.43 11.77 17.98
N SER A 16 -2.67 10.53 17.56
CA SER A 16 -3.04 10.16 16.19
C SER A 16 -4.32 10.87 15.71
N PHE A 17 -4.67 10.74 14.43
CA PHE A 17 -5.83 11.39 13.78
C PHE A 17 -7.16 11.37 14.56
N PRO A 18 -7.52 10.31 15.32
CA PRO A 18 -8.70 10.33 16.19
C PRO A 18 -8.69 11.44 17.24
N HIS A 19 -7.52 11.80 17.76
CA HIS A 19 -7.36 12.90 18.71
C HIS A 19 -7.75 14.25 18.09
N TRP A 20 -7.31 14.51 16.85
CA TRP A 20 -7.70 15.73 16.13
C TRP A 20 -9.19 15.74 15.80
N ALA A 21 -9.77 14.59 15.43
CA ALA A 21 -11.22 14.48 15.20
C ALA A 21 -12.04 14.76 16.47
N THR A 22 -11.64 14.22 17.63
CA THR A 22 -12.27 14.53 18.92
C THR A 22 -12.21 16.01 19.27
N ARG A 23 -11.08 16.67 18.95
CA ARG A 23 -10.85 18.07 19.32
C ARG A 23 -11.55 19.08 18.41
N PHE A 24 -11.61 18.83 17.11
CA PHE A 24 -12.11 19.78 16.12
C PHE A 24 -13.52 19.49 15.61
N ILE A 25 -14.01 18.26 15.74
CA ILE A 25 -15.34 17.87 15.22
C ILE A 25 -16.28 17.59 16.38
N ASP A 26 -16.14 16.42 17.00
CA ASP A 26 -16.97 15.98 18.12
C ASP A 26 -16.34 14.73 18.76
N PRO A 27 -16.45 14.53 20.08
CA PRO A 27 -15.98 13.31 20.74
C PRO A 27 -16.57 12.01 20.16
N SER A 28 -17.82 12.01 19.72
CA SER A 28 -18.45 10.83 19.10
C SER A 28 -17.82 10.46 17.76
N VAL A 29 -17.45 11.46 16.96
CA VAL A 29 -16.76 11.26 15.66
C VAL A 29 -15.36 10.72 15.89
N GLY A 30 -14.63 11.25 16.88
CA GLY A 30 -13.30 10.73 17.22
C GLY A 30 -13.33 9.29 17.73
N PHE A 31 -14.35 8.92 18.52
CA PHE A 31 -14.54 7.54 18.98
C PHE A 31 -14.86 6.58 17.81
N SER A 32 -15.79 6.98 16.92
CA SER A 32 -16.14 6.21 15.72
C SER A 32 -14.92 6.01 14.80
N LEU A 33 -14.13 7.07 14.61
CA LEU A 33 -12.91 7.02 13.80
C LEU A 33 -11.88 6.06 14.40
N ALA A 34 -11.68 6.10 15.73
CA ALA A 34 -10.76 5.22 16.42
C ALA A 34 -11.14 3.73 16.26
N ILE A 35 -12.43 3.40 16.40
CA ILE A 35 -12.91 2.03 16.20
C ILE A 35 -12.74 1.61 14.74
N SER A 36 -13.15 2.45 13.80
CA SER A 36 -13.05 2.16 12.37
C SER A 36 -11.60 1.93 11.93
N TYR A 37 -10.67 2.76 12.43
CA TYR A 37 -9.23 2.58 12.21
C TYR A 37 -8.70 1.30 12.85
N GLY A 38 -9.11 0.99 14.09
CA GLY A 38 -8.72 -0.25 14.76
C GLY A 38 -9.12 -1.49 13.95
N TYR A 39 -10.36 -1.52 13.44
CA TYR A 39 -10.82 -2.58 12.55
C TYR A 39 -10.03 -2.63 11.23
N CYS A 40 -9.78 -1.47 10.60
CA CYS A 40 -9.03 -1.38 9.35
C CYS A 40 -7.64 -2.03 9.48
N TYR A 41 -6.87 -1.67 10.52
CA TYR A 41 -5.53 -2.22 10.72
C TYR A 41 -5.54 -3.69 11.17
N THR A 42 -6.57 -4.13 11.91
CA THR A 42 -6.73 -5.55 12.28
C THR A 42 -6.93 -6.41 11.03
N ILE A 43 -7.79 -5.97 10.12
CA ILE A 43 -8.04 -6.64 8.84
C ILE A 43 -6.78 -6.60 7.96
N ALA A 44 -6.08 -5.46 7.93
CA ALA A 44 -4.85 -5.31 7.17
C ALA A 44 -3.78 -6.34 7.58
N ILE A 45 -3.55 -6.53 8.89
CA ILE A 45 -2.59 -7.53 9.39
C ILE A 45 -2.98 -8.95 8.91
N ALA A 46 -4.26 -9.31 9.01
CA ALA A 46 -4.73 -10.60 8.54
C ALA A 46 -4.55 -10.78 7.02
N SER A 47 -4.78 -9.71 6.26
CA SER A 47 -4.58 -9.68 4.80
C SER A 47 -3.11 -9.89 4.41
N GLU A 48 -2.18 -9.19 5.07
CA GLU A 48 -0.74 -9.30 4.78
C GLU A 48 -0.19 -10.69 5.08
N VAL A 49 -0.59 -11.30 6.21
CA VAL A 49 -0.14 -12.65 6.57
C VAL A 49 -0.75 -13.69 5.61
N SER A 50 -1.98 -13.47 5.15
CA SER A 50 -2.61 -14.33 4.13
C SER A 50 -1.89 -14.22 2.78
N ALA A 51 -1.49 -13.01 2.37
CA ALA A 51 -0.70 -12.78 1.16
C ALA A 51 0.67 -13.47 1.25
N ALA A 52 1.34 -13.40 2.41
CA ALA A 52 2.60 -14.10 2.64
C ALA A 52 2.44 -15.63 2.49
N ALA A 53 1.33 -16.19 2.96
CA ALA A 53 1.04 -17.61 2.79
C ALA A 53 0.84 -18.03 1.32
N VAL A 54 0.18 -17.19 0.52
CA VAL A 54 0.05 -17.41 -0.95
C VAL A 54 1.42 -17.40 -1.61
N VAL A 55 2.28 -16.45 -1.22
CA VAL A 55 3.64 -16.34 -1.77
C VAL A 55 4.49 -17.56 -1.40
N VAL A 56 4.48 -18.02 -0.15
CA VAL A 56 5.21 -19.23 0.28
C VAL A 56 4.69 -20.50 -0.40
N SER A 57 3.38 -20.58 -0.69
CA SER A 57 2.78 -21.71 -1.40
C SER A 57 3.31 -21.87 -2.84
N TYR A 58 3.93 -20.84 -3.41
CA TYR A 58 4.56 -20.93 -4.73
C TYR A 58 5.83 -21.80 -4.72
N TRP A 59 6.56 -21.85 -3.60
CA TRP A 59 7.81 -22.61 -3.48
C TRP A 59 7.70 -23.90 -2.66
N THR A 60 6.65 -24.03 -1.85
CA THR A 60 6.50 -25.15 -0.91
C THR A 60 5.07 -25.62 -0.79
N ASP A 61 4.87 -26.93 -0.57
CA ASP A 61 3.56 -27.55 -0.35
C ASP A 61 3.08 -27.46 1.12
N ILE A 62 3.66 -26.55 1.91
CA ILE A 62 3.30 -26.39 3.33
C ILE A 62 1.88 -25.83 3.42
N THR A 63 1.10 -26.31 4.39
CA THR A 63 -0.26 -25.82 4.59
C THR A 63 -0.26 -24.32 4.92
N PRO A 64 -1.11 -23.51 4.26
CA PRO A 64 -1.17 -22.06 4.51
C PRO A 64 -1.40 -21.70 5.98
N ALA A 65 -2.15 -22.53 6.71
CA ALA A 65 -2.40 -22.35 8.14
C ALA A 65 -1.12 -22.30 8.99
N VAL A 66 -0.09 -23.09 8.64
CA VAL A 66 1.19 -23.09 9.37
C VAL A 66 1.93 -21.78 9.13
N VAL A 67 1.99 -21.33 7.86
CA VAL A 67 2.65 -20.06 7.50
C VAL A 67 1.96 -18.89 8.19
N ILE A 68 0.62 -18.88 8.22
CA ILE A 68 -0.16 -17.84 8.89
C ILE A 68 0.14 -17.82 10.40
N THR A 69 0.10 -18.99 11.04
CA THR A 69 0.33 -19.11 12.49
C THR A 69 1.74 -18.62 12.86
N VAL A 70 2.76 -19.07 12.12
CA VAL A 70 4.14 -18.64 12.32
C VAL A 70 4.29 -17.14 12.09
N GLY A 71 3.68 -16.60 11.03
CA GLY A 71 3.68 -15.17 10.73
C GLY A 71 3.10 -14.32 11.85
N LEU A 72 1.95 -14.71 12.40
CA LEU A 72 1.32 -14.01 13.53
C LEU A 72 2.18 -14.08 14.81
N VAL A 73 2.79 -15.23 15.09
CA VAL A 73 3.70 -15.38 16.25
C VAL A 73 4.93 -14.49 16.09
N LEU A 74 5.50 -14.39 14.89
CA LEU A 74 6.63 -13.49 14.62
C LEU A 74 6.23 -12.02 14.79
N ILE A 75 5.07 -11.61 14.27
CA ILE A 75 4.56 -10.24 14.46
C ILE A 75 4.40 -9.94 15.95
N LEU A 76 3.82 -10.86 16.72
CA LEU A 76 3.70 -10.71 18.17
C LEU A 76 5.07 -10.59 18.85
N ALA A 77 6.04 -11.44 18.46
CA ALA A 77 7.38 -11.40 19.01
C ALA A 77 8.07 -10.06 18.73
N PHE A 78 7.96 -9.52 17.50
CA PHE A 78 8.52 -8.21 17.17
C PHE A 78 7.85 -7.06 17.92
N ASN A 79 6.54 -7.15 18.19
CA ASN A 79 5.84 -6.15 19.01
C ASN A 79 6.33 -6.11 20.46
N LEU A 80 6.99 -7.17 20.95
CA LEU A 80 7.58 -7.21 22.29
C LEU A 80 9.03 -6.68 22.33
N VAL A 81 9.65 -6.41 21.18
CA VAL A 81 11.02 -5.89 21.07
C VAL A 81 11.03 -4.36 21.26
N ASN A 82 12.15 -3.83 21.76
CA ASN A 82 12.32 -2.39 22.01
C ASN A 82 12.19 -1.55 20.72
N VAL A 83 11.42 -0.46 20.80
CA VAL A 83 11.11 0.51 19.72
C VAL A 83 12.34 1.02 18.99
N ARG A 84 13.49 1.13 19.66
CA ARG A 84 14.71 1.62 19.01
C ARG A 84 15.24 0.68 17.92
N PHE A 85 15.09 -0.63 18.11
CA PHE A 85 15.48 -1.61 17.08
C PHE A 85 14.51 -1.58 15.88
N TYR A 86 13.25 -1.24 16.12
CA TYR A 86 12.24 -1.11 15.08
C TYR A 86 12.61 -0.03 14.06
N GLY A 87 13.11 1.12 14.53
CA GLY A 87 13.54 2.21 13.64
C GLY A 87 14.64 1.80 12.66
N ASP A 88 15.66 1.08 13.12
CA ASP A 88 16.76 0.60 12.26
C ASP A 88 16.26 -0.43 11.23
N VAL A 89 15.40 -1.37 11.67
CA VAL A 89 14.80 -2.38 10.79
C VAL A 89 13.91 -1.74 9.72
N GLU A 90 13.16 -0.69 10.07
CA GLU A 90 12.28 0.03 9.13
C GLU A 90 13.08 0.67 8.00
N VAL A 91 14.23 1.28 8.30
CA VAL A 91 15.10 1.89 7.28
C VAL A 91 15.66 0.84 6.32
N ILE A 92 16.10 -0.30 6.85
CA ILE A 92 16.63 -1.42 6.05
C ILE A 92 15.52 -2.02 5.18
N SER A 93 14.36 -2.32 5.77
CA SER A 93 13.19 -2.86 5.07
C SER A 93 12.70 -1.91 3.98
N GLY A 94 12.63 -0.61 4.26
CA GLY A 94 12.29 0.42 3.28
C GLY A 94 13.26 0.45 2.10
N SER A 95 14.56 0.28 2.35
CA SER A 95 15.59 0.23 1.30
C SER A 95 15.42 -1.00 0.40
N ILE A 96 15.16 -2.17 1.00
CA ILE A 96 14.89 -3.42 0.26
C ILE A 96 13.63 -3.29 -0.59
N LYS A 97 12.55 -2.69 -0.06
CA LYS A 97 11.30 -2.46 -0.81
C LYS A 97 11.53 -1.63 -2.07
N VAL A 98 12.32 -0.55 -1.96
CA VAL A 98 12.65 0.31 -3.12
C VAL A 98 13.48 -0.47 -4.15
N LEU A 99 14.49 -1.24 -3.71
CA LEU A 99 15.29 -2.07 -4.60
C LEU A 99 14.46 -3.14 -5.32
N CYS A 100 13.56 -3.81 -4.59
CA CYS A 100 12.63 -4.79 -5.15
C CYS A 100 11.73 -4.15 -6.22
N PHE A 101 11.18 -2.98 -5.92
CA PHE A 101 10.36 -2.24 -6.87
C PHE A 101 11.12 -1.87 -8.15
N LEU A 102 12.36 -1.36 -8.02
CA LEU A 102 13.22 -1.08 -9.18
C LEU A 102 13.52 -2.36 -9.99
N GLY A 103 13.76 -3.48 -9.32
CA GLY A 103 13.94 -4.78 -9.97
C GLY A 103 12.70 -5.20 -10.77
N LEU A 104 11.51 -5.08 -10.19
CA LEU A 104 10.24 -5.37 -10.87
C LEU A 104 10.02 -4.46 -12.09
N LEU A 105 10.36 -3.17 -12.01
CA LEU A 105 10.29 -2.27 -13.16
C LEU A 105 11.21 -2.73 -14.30
N ILE A 106 12.45 -3.10 -13.99
CA ILE A 106 13.41 -3.58 -15.00
C ILE A 106 12.91 -4.88 -15.64
N VAL A 107 12.46 -5.84 -14.83
CA VAL A 107 11.90 -7.12 -15.32
C VAL A 107 10.67 -6.87 -16.20
N ALA A 108 9.78 -5.96 -15.81
CA ALA A 108 8.61 -5.59 -16.60
C ALA A 108 9.00 -5.04 -17.98
N ILE A 109 10.01 -4.17 -18.04
CA ILE A 109 10.53 -3.62 -19.31
C ILE A 109 11.13 -4.74 -20.17
N VAL A 110 11.90 -5.65 -19.58
CA VAL A 110 12.52 -6.78 -20.30
C VAL A 110 11.45 -7.72 -20.87
N ILE A 111 10.42 -8.06 -20.09
CA ILE A 111 9.30 -8.90 -20.55
C ILE A 111 8.56 -8.22 -21.70
N THR A 112 8.25 -6.93 -21.54
CA THR A 112 7.57 -6.13 -22.56
C THR A 112 8.36 -6.06 -23.87
N ALA A 113 9.69 -5.99 -23.78
CA ALA A 113 10.62 -5.99 -24.91
C ALA A 113 10.85 -7.38 -25.54
N GLY A 114 10.17 -8.43 -25.05
CA GLY A 114 10.24 -9.78 -25.61
C GLY A 114 11.28 -10.70 -24.98
N GLY A 115 11.86 -10.32 -23.83
CA GLY A 115 12.78 -11.16 -23.05
C GLY A 115 12.12 -12.29 -22.25
N ALA A 116 10.80 -12.47 -22.38
CA ALA A 116 10.08 -13.59 -21.77
C ALA A 116 10.39 -14.92 -22.48
N PRO A 117 10.23 -16.09 -21.82
CA PRO A 117 10.49 -17.41 -22.43
C PRO A 117 9.75 -17.66 -23.75
N ASN A 118 8.61 -16.99 -23.94
CA ASN A 118 7.80 -17.07 -25.15
C ASN A 118 8.37 -16.23 -26.33
N HIS A 119 9.42 -15.42 -26.12
CA HIS A 119 10.09 -14.55 -27.10
C HIS A 119 9.16 -13.63 -27.92
N GLN A 120 7.94 -13.37 -27.43
CA GLN A 120 6.99 -12.46 -28.06
C GLN A 120 7.05 -11.10 -27.38
N THR A 121 7.09 -10.03 -28.18
CA THR A 121 7.01 -8.66 -27.69
C THR A 121 5.56 -8.34 -27.32
N THR A 122 5.29 -8.31 -26.01
CA THR A 122 3.94 -8.03 -25.52
C THR A 122 3.57 -6.54 -25.64
N GLY A 123 4.53 -5.62 -25.42
CA GLY A 123 4.36 -4.19 -25.73
C GLY A 123 3.00 -3.60 -25.31
N PHE A 124 2.39 -2.79 -26.19
CA PHE A 124 1.02 -2.29 -26.03
C PHE A 124 -0.04 -3.21 -26.64
N ARG A 125 0.25 -4.50 -26.82
CA ARG A 125 -0.65 -5.42 -27.54
C ARG A 125 -1.98 -5.59 -26.82
N TYR A 126 -1.96 -5.76 -25.51
CA TYR A 126 -3.18 -5.89 -24.70
C TYR A 126 -3.98 -4.58 -24.58
N TRP A 127 -3.34 -3.43 -24.77
CA TRP A 127 -4.02 -2.13 -24.85
C TRP A 127 -4.83 -1.97 -26.13
N HIS A 128 -4.46 -2.70 -27.20
CA HIS A 128 -5.16 -2.68 -28.48
C HIS A 128 -6.16 -3.85 -28.62
N ASN A 129 -5.78 -5.06 -28.18
CA ASN A 129 -6.61 -6.26 -28.25
C ASN A 129 -6.42 -7.09 -26.97
N PRO A 130 -7.41 -7.23 -26.08
CA PRO A 130 -8.84 -6.90 -26.20
C PRO A 130 -9.23 -5.43 -25.98
N GLY A 131 -8.27 -4.56 -25.67
CA GLY A 131 -8.49 -3.13 -25.38
C GLY A 131 -8.29 -2.81 -23.90
N ALA A 132 -8.07 -1.53 -23.57
CA ALA A 132 -7.81 -1.07 -22.19
C ALA A 132 -8.97 -1.33 -21.20
N TRP A 133 -10.17 -1.62 -21.70
CA TRP A 133 -11.35 -1.93 -20.91
C TRP A 133 -11.72 -3.39 -21.10
N THR A 134 -11.53 -4.20 -20.06
CA THR A 134 -11.79 -5.63 -20.10
C THR A 134 -13.16 -5.97 -19.52
N ASN A 135 -13.76 -7.05 -20.01
CA ASN A 135 -15.01 -7.58 -19.47
C ASN A 135 -14.76 -8.20 -18.09
N TYR A 136 -15.54 -7.77 -17.09
CA TYR A 136 -15.46 -8.34 -15.74
C TYR A 136 -16.30 -9.63 -15.65
N ASN A 137 -15.69 -10.74 -15.23
CA ASN A 137 -16.35 -12.03 -15.00
C ASN A 137 -17.24 -12.53 -16.17
N GLY A 138 -16.83 -12.30 -17.42
CA GLY A 138 -17.55 -12.76 -18.61
C GLY A 138 -18.81 -11.95 -18.96
N ILE A 139 -19.09 -10.86 -18.23
CA ILE A 139 -20.18 -9.93 -18.58
C ILE A 139 -19.67 -9.01 -19.69
N THR A 140 -20.23 -9.17 -20.90
CA THR A 140 -19.85 -8.36 -22.06
C THR A 140 -20.63 -7.05 -22.11
N GLY A 141 -19.96 -5.94 -22.46
CA GLY A 141 -20.61 -4.65 -22.74
C GLY A 141 -20.25 -3.54 -21.74
N SER A 142 -20.94 -2.40 -21.82
CA SER A 142 -20.68 -1.22 -20.98
C SER A 142 -20.80 -1.50 -19.48
N THR A 143 -21.74 -2.37 -19.10
CA THR A 143 -21.92 -2.83 -17.71
C THR A 143 -20.72 -3.66 -17.23
N GLY A 144 -20.19 -4.56 -18.07
CA GLY A 144 -19.01 -5.36 -17.75
C GLY A 144 -17.75 -4.51 -17.56
N HIS A 145 -17.57 -3.50 -18.41
CA HIS A 145 -16.44 -2.56 -18.30
C HIS A 145 -16.56 -1.69 -17.04
N PHE A 146 -17.77 -1.23 -16.70
CA PHE A 146 -18.01 -0.46 -15.48
C PHE A 146 -17.76 -1.30 -14.21
N LEU A 147 -18.17 -2.57 -14.19
CA LEU A 147 -17.87 -3.46 -13.08
C LEU A 147 -16.36 -3.74 -12.96
N GLY A 148 -15.66 -3.91 -14.08
CA GLY A 148 -14.21 -4.06 -14.10
C GLY A 148 -13.49 -2.84 -13.52
N PHE A 149 -13.93 -1.65 -13.93
CA PHE A 149 -13.46 -0.39 -13.36
C PHE A 149 -13.70 -0.33 -11.85
N LEU A 150 -14.93 -0.57 -11.38
CA LEU A 150 -15.25 -0.52 -9.96
C LEU A 150 -14.43 -1.52 -9.14
N SER A 151 -14.25 -2.74 -9.63
CA SER A 151 -13.44 -3.76 -8.96
C SER A 151 -11.97 -3.31 -8.85
N SER A 152 -11.40 -2.82 -9.95
CA SER A 152 -10.03 -2.28 -9.95
C SER A 152 -9.89 -1.05 -9.05
N PHE A 153 -10.91 -0.19 -8.98
CA PHE A 153 -10.92 1.00 -8.14
C PHE A 153 -10.95 0.66 -6.65
N VAL A 154 -11.73 -0.34 -6.25
CA VAL A 154 -11.76 -0.83 -4.86
C VAL A 154 -10.40 -1.40 -4.46
N ASN A 155 -9.80 -2.24 -5.30
CA ASN A 155 -8.46 -2.79 -5.07
C ASN A 155 -7.39 -1.69 -5.01
N ALA A 156 -7.45 -0.71 -5.91
CA ALA A 156 -6.53 0.43 -5.89
C ALA A 156 -6.70 1.30 -4.63
N SER A 157 -7.94 1.50 -4.18
CA SER A 157 -8.23 2.25 -2.96
C SER A 157 -7.66 1.57 -1.72
N PHE A 158 -7.73 0.23 -1.66
CA PHE A 158 -7.11 -0.56 -0.60
C PHE A 158 -5.59 -0.34 -0.55
N SER A 159 -4.91 -0.32 -1.70
CA SER A 159 -3.46 -0.09 -1.78
C SER A 159 -3.02 1.32 -1.32
N PHE A 160 -3.93 2.30 -1.34
CA PHE A 160 -3.64 3.67 -0.90
C PHE A 160 -3.80 3.89 0.62
N ILE A 161 -4.31 2.90 1.37
CA ILE A 161 -4.44 2.99 2.83
C ILE A 161 -3.04 3.04 3.47
N GLY A 162 -2.88 3.84 4.54
CA GLY A 162 -1.63 3.93 5.29
C GLY A 162 -0.70 5.06 4.85
N VAL A 163 -1.02 5.78 3.76
CA VAL A 163 -0.25 6.98 3.35
C VAL A 163 -0.30 8.08 4.42
N GLU A 164 -1.36 8.10 5.22
CA GLU A 164 -1.52 8.97 6.38
C GLU A 164 -0.49 8.73 7.50
N THR A 165 0.09 7.54 7.62
CA THR A 165 1.04 7.20 8.72
C THR A 165 2.27 8.10 8.74
N VAL A 166 2.65 8.69 7.60
CA VAL A 166 3.72 9.71 7.50
C VAL A 166 3.49 10.87 8.48
N VAL A 167 2.23 11.18 8.76
CA VAL A 167 1.86 12.29 9.62
C VAL A 167 1.96 11.91 11.11
N ILE A 168 1.92 10.62 11.46
CA ILE A 168 2.16 10.18 12.85
C ILE A 168 3.61 10.47 13.26
N ALA A 169 4.55 10.37 12.33
CA ALA A 169 5.95 10.75 12.55
C ALA A 169 6.13 12.26 12.82
N ALA A 170 5.10 13.10 12.64
CA ALA A 170 5.14 14.51 13.05
C ALA A 170 5.37 14.69 14.54
N ALA A 171 4.89 13.76 15.37
CA ALA A 171 5.08 13.81 16.81
C ALA A 171 6.55 13.63 17.24
N GLU A 172 7.38 13.03 16.39
CA GLU A 172 8.78 12.73 16.66
C GLU A 172 9.75 13.58 15.83
N ALA A 173 9.23 14.48 14.99
CA ALA A 173 10.03 15.36 14.15
C ALA A 173 10.62 16.52 14.96
N VAL A 174 11.90 16.85 14.72
CA VAL A 174 12.60 17.97 15.38
C VAL A 174 11.98 19.32 15.02
N ASP A 175 11.58 19.52 13.75
CA ASP A 175 10.83 20.69 13.30
C ASP A 175 9.64 20.27 12.43
N PRO A 176 8.47 20.03 13.04
CA PRO A 176 7.30 19.53 12.33
C PRO A 176 6.70 20.56 11.37
N HIS A 177 6.86 21.87 11.63
CA HIS A 177 6.24 22.94 10.82
C HIS A 177 6.82 22.99 9.41
N GLU A 178 8.14 22.79 9.27
CA GLU A 178 8.79 22.79 7.96
C GLU A 178 8.89 21.37 7.36
N SER A 179 9.15 20.36 8.21
CA SER A 179 9.45 19.01 7.74
C SER A 179 8.22 18.27 7.21
N ILE A 180 7.06 18.41 7.87
CA ILE A 180 5.85 17.63 7.54
C ILE A 180 5.21 18.04 6.22
N PRO A 181 5.02 19.33 5.89
CA PRO A 181 4.45 19.72 4.60
C PRO A 181 5.34 19.31 3.43
N LYS A 182 6.68 19.43 3.60
CA LYS A 182 7.65 18.99 2.60
C LYS A 182 7.61 17.46 2.43
N ALA A 183 7.59 16.70 3.53
CA ALA A 183 7.53 15.25 3.51
C ALA A 183 6.23 14.75 2.88
N ALA A 184 5.07 15.25 3.33
CA ALA A 184 3.77 14.85 2.80
C ALA A 184 3.65 15.09 1.29
N ARG A 185 4.12 16.26 0.81
CA ARG A 185 4.12 16.58 -0.62
C ARG A 185 5.05 15.63 -1.40
N ARG A 186 6.28 15.42 -0.94
CA ARG A 186 7.26 14.54 -1.59
C ARG A 186 6.77 13.09 -1.65
N VAL A 187 6.23 12.58 -0.54
CA VAL A 187 5.69 11.21 -0.47
C VAL A 187 4.51 11.05 -1.42
N THR A 188 3.57 12.01 -1.45
CA THR A 188 2.41 11.96 -2.34
C THR A 188 2.84 11.86 -3.81
N TYR A 189 3.75 12.74 -4.27
CA TYR A 189 4.22 12.69 -5.66
C TYR A 189 5.02 11.42 -5.97
N ARG A 190 5.85 10.96 -5.03
CA ARG A 190 6.65 9.75 -5.22
C ARG A 190 5.77 8.50 -5.33
N ILE A 191 4.77 8.35 -4.46
CA ILE A 191 3.82 7.22 -4.51
C ILE A 191 2.99 7.29 -5.80
N ALA A 192 2.47 8.46 -6.15
CA ALA A 192 1.70 8.63 -7.40
C ALA A 192 2.51 8.22 -8.64
N LEU A 193 3.78 8.64 -8.72
CA LEU A 193 4.67 8.27 -9.81
C LEU A 193 4.90 6.76 -9.88
N PHE A 194 5.21 6.11 -8.75
CA PHE A 194 5.44 4.67 -8.73
C PHE A 194 4.18 3.87 -9.05
N TYR A 195 3.01 4.31 -8.59
CA TYR A 195 1.74 3.64 -8.89
C TYR A 195 1.37 3.76 -10.37
N VAL A 196 1.51 4.94 -10.97
CA VAL A 196 1.20 5.14 -12.39
C VAL A 196 2.18 4.37 -13.27
N LEU A 197 3.49 4.42 -12.98
CA LEU A 197 4.49 3.66 -13.73
C LEU A 197 4.30 2.15 -13.58
N GLY A 198 4.05 1.68 -12.35
CA GLY A 198 3.80 0.27 -12.08
C GLY A 198 2.55 -0.24 -12.78
N ALA A 199 1.43 0.50 -12.69
CA ALA A 199 0.19 0.13 -13.37
C ALA A 199 0.34 0.13 -14.90
N LEU A 200 1.08 1.10 -15.46
CA LEU A 200 1.34 1.14 -16.89
C LEU A 200 2.17 -0.06 -17.34
N LEU A 201 3.27 -0.35 -16.64
CA LEU A 201 4.16 -1.46 -17.00
C LEU A 201 3.51 -2.82 -16.82
N ILE A 202 2.75 -3.04 -15.75
CA ILE A 202 1.98 -4.28 -15.56
C ILE A 202 0.90 -4.39 -16.64
N GLY A 203 0.23 -3.29 -17.01
CA GLY A 203 -0.77 -3.31 -18.08
C GLY A 203 -0.20 -3.57 -19.48
N MET A 204 1.12 -3.45 -19.67
CA MET A 204 1.81 -3.79 -20.93
C MET A 204 2.24 -5.26 -21.00
N ILE A 205 2.14 -6.01 -19.89
CA ILE A 205 2.42 -7.44 -19.79
C ILE A 205 1.12 -8.22 -19.92
#